data_AF-A0A6H2C151-F1
#
_entry.id   AF-A0A6H2C151-F1
#
_cell.length_a   1.000
_cell.length_b   1.000
_cell.length_c   1.000
_cell.angle_alpha   90.00
_cell.angle_beta   90.00
_cell.angle_gamma   90.00
#
_symmetry.space_group_name_H-M   'P 1'
#
loop_
_entity.id
_entity.type
_entity.pdbx_description
1 polymer ?
#
loop_
_entity_poly.entity_id
_entity_poly.type
_entity_poly.pdbx_seq_one_letter_code
_entity_poly.pdbx_strand_id
1 'polypeptide(L)'
;MDISPNQSSTQFLSSEESAQVDAALLSSPEKFLSRLTISSLRILQHIAKEYDVPIEELTTKQIITWFEIDAKIRRERGIEEAFLKW
;
A
#
# COMPACT_ATOMS: atom_id res chain seq x y z
N MET A 1 11.07 27.26 -14.44
CA MET A 1 11.11 25.79 -14.29
C MET A 1 9.77 25.41 -13.69
N ASP A 2 8.83 25.01 -14.53
CA ASP A 2 7.53 24.50 -14.10
C ASP A 2 7.73 23.15 -13.43
N ILE A 3 7.46 23.10 -12.13
CA ILE A 3 7.44 21.87 -11.36
C ILE A 3 6.05 21.29 -11.54
N SER A 4 5.88 20.35 -12.48
CA SER A 4 4.63 19.63 -12.67
C SER A 4 4.23 18.93 -11.36
N PRO A 5 3.07 19.25 -10.75
CA PRO A 5 2.65 18.66 -9.50
C PRO A 5 1.74 17.47 -9.78
N ASN A 6 2.26 16.37 -10.34
CA ASN A 6 1.48 15.14 -10.39
C ASN A 6 2.34 13.90 -10.65
N GLN A 7 2.89 13.33 -9.59
CA GLN A 7 3.05 11.89 -9.51
C GLN A 7 2.44 11.49 -8.17
N SER A 8 1.13 11.31 -8.16
CA SER A 8 0.42 10.61 -7.08
C SER A 8 0.87 9.14 -7.10
N SER A 9 2.12 8.88 -6.67
CA SER A 9 2.51 7.57 -6.20
C SER A 9 1.51 7.21 -5.10
N THR A 10 0.88 6.05 -5.20
CA THR A 10 -0.11 5.62 -4.21
C THR A 10 0.53 5.69 -2.82
N GLN A 11 0.20 6.72 -2.04
CA GLN A 11 0.80 6.96 -0.74
C GLN A 11 0.03 6.15 0.31
N PHE A 12 0.56 5.00 0.67
CA PHE A 12 -0.04 4.10 1.66
C PHE A 12 0.24 4.50 3.10
N LEU A 13 0.97 5.57 3.36
CA LEU A 13 1.14 6.16 4.70
C LEU A 13 1.00 7.68 4.60
N SER A 14 0.00 8.28 5.26
CA SER A 14 -0.20 9.74 5.19
C SER A 14 0.90 10.48 5.96
N SER A 15 1.11 11.75 5.63
CA SER A 15 2.06 12.60 6.37
C SER A 15 1.69 12.72 7.85
N GLU A 16 0.40 12.74 8.16
CA GLU A 16 -0.11 12.76 9.54
C GLU A 16 0.21 11.47 10.29
N GLU A 17 -0.03 10.30 9.69
CA GLU A 17 0.33 9.02 10.30
C GLU A 17 1.84 8.86 10.45
N SER A 18 2.63 9.34 9.49
CA SER A 18 4.09 9.35 9.63
C SER A 18 4.52 10.19 10.83
N ALA A 19 3.91 11.37 11.03
CA ALA A 19 4.17 12.21 12.19
C ALA A 19 3.77 11.53 13.51
N GLN A 20 2.66 10.79 13.53
CA GLN A 20 2.25 9.99 14.69
C GLN A 20 3.26 8.89 15.01
N VAL A 21 3.78 8.18 14.00
CA VAL A 21 4.84 7.18 14.18
C VAL A 21 6.14 7.82 14.67
N ASP A 22 6.48 9.02 14.19
CA ASP A 22 7.66 9.75 14.64
C ASP A 22 7.56 10.21 16.09
N ALA A 23 6.39 10.64 16.54
CA ALA A 23 6.13 11.04 17.91
C ALA A 23 6.08 9.87 18.90
N ALA A 24 5.86 8.64 18.42
CA ALA A 24 5.81 7.45 19.26
C ALA A 24 7.16 7.15 19.93
N LEU A 25 7.11 6.67 21.19
CA LEU A 25 8.28 6.21 21.95
C LEU A 25 8.72 4.81 21.51
N LEU A 26 9.06 4.71 20.22
CA LEU A 26 9.51 3.50 19.56
C LEU A 26 10.96 3.64 19.11
N SER A 27 11.68 2.52 19.09
CA SER A 27 12.99 2.42 18.43
C SER A 27 12.85 2.54 16.90
N SER A 28 13.96 2.81 16.20
CA SER A 28 13.94 2.93 14.74
C SER A 28 13.37 1.70 14.01
N PRO A 29 13.71 0.45 14.38
CA PRO A 29 13.10 -0.74 13.76
C PRO A 29 11.59 -0.83 13.98
N GLU A 30 11.10 -0.48 15.17
CA GLU A 30 9.67 -0.50 15.49
C GLU A 30 8.92 0.60 14.73
N LYS A 31 9.51 1.78 14.57
CA LYS A 31 8.95 2.85 13.72
C LYS A 31 8.88 2.42 12.27
N PHE A 32 9.91 1.76 11.75
CA PHE A 32 9.88 1.20 10.40
C PHE A 32 8.75 0.17 10.24
N LEU A 33 8.68 -0.80 11.17
CA LEU A 33 7.65 -1.83 11.14
C LEU A 33 6.24 -1.23 11.25
N SER A 34 6.04 -0.23 12.10
CA SER A 34 4.76 0.47 12.24
C SER A 34 4.30 1.10 10.92
N ARG A 35 5.21 1.78 10.20
CA ARG A 35 4.91 2.35 8.88
C ARG A 35 4.55 1.28 7.85
N LEU A 36 5.29 0.16 7.87
CA LEU A 36 5.02 -0.97 6.98
C LEU A 36 3.65 -1.57 7.28
N THR A 37 3.33 -1.82 8.55
CA THR A 37 2.05 -2.39 8.98
C THR A 37 0.87 -1.50 8.61
N ILE A 38 0.95 -0.19 8.85
CA ILE A 38 -0.11 0.76 8.45
C ILE A 38 -0.30 0.76 6.93
N SER A 39 0.80 0.78 6.17
CA SER A 39 0.74 0.72 4.71
C SER A 39 0.12 -0.59 4.23
N SER A 40 0.51 -1.72 4.82
CA SER A 40 -0.05 -3.04 4.51
C SER A 40 -1.54 -3.12 4.83
N LEU A 41 -2.02 -2.51 5.92
CA LEU A 41 -3.44 -2.47 6.26
C LEU A 41 -4.28 -1.84 5.14
N ARG A 42 -3.81 -0.74 4.55
CA ARG A 42 -4.52 -0.08 3.44
C ARG A 42 -4.55 -0.93 2.17
N ILE A 43 -3.48 -1.64 1.89
CA ILE A 43 -3.44 -2.60 0.78
C ILE A 43 -4.44 -3.72 1.05
N LEU A 44 -4.46 -4.30 2.25
CA LEU A 44 -5.42 -5.35 2.61
C LEU A 44 -6.87 -4.87 2.53
N GLN A 45 -7.17 -3.64 2.98
CA GLN A 45 -8.50 -3.03 2.83
C GLN A 45 -8.91 -2.91 1.35
N HIS A 46 -7.98 -2.53 0.47
CA HIS A 46 -8.23 -2.45 -0.96
C HIS A 46 -8.49 -3.84 -1.57
N ILE A 47 -7.64 -4.83 -1.25
CA ILE A 47 -7.81 -6.22 -1.71
C ILE A 47 -9.16 -6.79 -1.25
N ALA A 48 -9.52 -6.59 0.02
CA ALA A 48 -10.79 -7.05 0.59
C ALA A 48 -11.99 -6.49 -0.19
N LYS A 49 -11.92 -5.19 -0.53
CA LYS A 49 -12.94 -4.52 -1.34
C LYS A 49 -13.04 -5.09 -2.76
N GLU A 50 -11.92 -5.42 -3.40
CA GLU A 50 -11.95 -6.01 -4.76
C GLU A 50 -12.54 -7.42 -4.79
N TYR A 51 -12.31 -8.21 -3.73
CA TYR A 51 -12.89 -9.54 -3.60
C TYR A 51 -14.31 -9.55 -3.02
N ASP A 52 -14.84 -8.39 -2.61
CA ASP A 52 -16.12 -8.24 -1.92
C ASP A 52 -16.26 -9.15 -0.68
N VAL A 53 -15.21 -9.17 0.14
CA VAL A 53 -15.16 -9.93 1.40
C VAL A 53 -14.77 -9.01 2.57
N PRO A 54 -15.18 -9.33 3.81
CA PRO A 54 -14.60 -8.70 5.00
C PRO A 54 -13.07 -8.87 5.02
N ILE A 55 -12.34 -7.88 5.54
CA ILE A 55 -10.87 -7.94 5.61
C ILE A 55 -10.38 -9.11 6.46
N GLU A 56 -11.16 -9.50 7.47
CA GLU A 56 -10.90 -10.63 8.36
C GLU A 56 -11.02 -12.00 7.65
N GLU A 57 -11.72 -12.04 6.51
CA GLU A 57 -11.93 -13.24 5.71
C GLU A 57 -10.94 -13.35 4.54
N LEU A 58 -10.08 -12.35 4.33
CA LEU A 58 -9.04 -12.42 3.31
C LEU A 58 -8.11 -13.61 3.56
N THR A 59 -8.04 -14.50 2.57
CA THR A 59 -7.14 -15.64 2.61
C THR A 59 -5.76 -15.27 2.07
N THR A 60 -4.74 -15.98 2.54
CA THR A 60 -3.37 -15.89 1.99
C THR A 60 -3.35 -16.10 0.48
N LYS A 61 -4.21 -17.01 -0.04
CA LYS A 61 -4.31 -17.27 -1.47
C LYS A 61 -4.83 -16.06 -2.24
N GLN A 62 -5.90 -15.41 -1.77
CA GLN A 62 -6.44 -14.20 -2.41
C GLN A 62 -5.42 -13.07 -2.42
N ILE A 63 -4.68 -12.89 -1.32
CA ILE A 63 -3.63 -11.88 -1.23
C ILE A 63 -2.54 -12.18 -2.28
N ILE A 64 -1.99 -13.40 -2.32
CA ILE A 64 -0.96 -13.78 -3.30
C ILE A 64 -1.48 -13.57 -4.73
N THR A 65 -2.66 -14.10 -5.04
CA THR A 65 -3.26 -13.98 -6.38
C THR A 65 -3.47 -12.52 -6.79
N TRP A 66 -3.88 -11.66 -5.86
CA TRP A 66 -4.03 -10.24 -6.13
C TRP A 66 -2.69 -9.59 -6.50
N PHE A 67 -1.63 -9.86 -5.74
CA PHE A 67 -0.28 -9.37 -6.05
C PHE A 67 0.25 -9.89 -7.40
N GLU A 68 -0.07 -11.14 -7.77
CA GLU A 68 0.29 -11.70 -9.08
C GLU A 68 -0.43 -10.97 -10.22
N ILE A 69 -1.72 -10.65 -10.05
CA ILE A 69 -2.53 -9.90 -11.02
C ILE A 69 -1.98 -8.47 -11.18
N ASP A 70 -1.75 -7.77 -10.08
CA ASP A 70 -1.20 -6.40 -10.10
C ASP A 70 0.19 -6.37 -10.75
N ALA A 71 1.07 -7.32 -10.41
CA ALA A 71 2.38 -7.46 -11.04
C ALA A 71 2.29 -7.77 -12.54
N LYS A 72 1.29 -8.54 -12.97
CA LYS A 72 1.03 -8.79 -14.39
C LYS A 72 0.57 -7.52 -15.09
N ILE A 73 -0.37 -6.76 -14.51
CA ILE A 73 -0.81 -5.46 -15.04
C ILE A 73 0.39 -4.53 -15.21
N ARG A 74 1.25 -4.41 -14.20
CA ARG A 74 2.48 -3.59 -14.27
C ARG A 74 3.37 -3.99 -15.44
N ARG A 75 3.61 -5.29 -15.62
CA ARG A 75 4.48 -5.82 -16.71
C ARG A 75 3.88 -5.61 -18.10
N GLU A 76 2.57 -5.79 -18.25
CA GLU A 76 1.90 -5.79 -19.56
C GLU A 76 1.39 -4.41 -20.00
N ARG A 77 0.99 -3.57 -19.04
CA ARG A 77 0.31 -2.29 -19.28
C ARG A 77 1.06 -1.09 -18.70
N GLY A 78 2.11 -1.32 -17.91
CA GLY A 78 2.95 -0.29 -17.32
C GLY A 78 2.58 0.05 -15.88
N ILE A 79 3.49 0.78 -15.21
CA ILE A 79 3.40 1.12 -13.78
C ILE A 79 2.20 2.01 -13.44
N GLU A 80 1.76 2.84 -14.40
CA GLU A 80 0.63 3.75 -14.22
C GLU A 80 -0.72 3.03 -14.19
N GLU A 81 -0.80 1.81 -14.74
CA GLU A 81 -2.02 0.99 -14.76
C GLU A 81 -2.12 0.04 -13.56
N ALA A 82 -0.98 -0.28 -12.92
CA ALA A 82 -0.96 -1.10 -11.71
C ALA A 82 -1.43 -0.30 -10.49
N PHE A 83 -2.03 -0.94 -9.51
CA PHE A 83 -2.37 -0.30 -8.24
C PHE A 83 -1.11 0.07 -7.45
N LEU A 84 -0.13 -0.84 -7.40
CA LEU A 84 1.17 -0.59 -6.79
C LEU A 84 2.10 0.08 -7.80
N LYS A 85 2.47 1.33 -7.50
CA LYS A 85 3.25 2.22 -8.39
C LYS A 85 4.77 2.06 -8.23
N TRP A 86 5.25 0.87 -7.86
CA TRP A 86 6.68 0.56 -7.70
C TRP A 86 7.06 -0.76 -8.36
#